data_AF-A0ABD2R945-F1
#
_entry.id   AF-A0ABD2R945-F1
#
_cell.length_a   1.000
_cell.length_b   1.000
_cell.length_c   1.000
_cell.angle_alpha   90.00
_cell.angle_beta   90.00
_cell.angle_gamma   90.00
#
_symmetry.space_group_name_H-M   'P 1'
#
loop_
_entity.id
_entity.type
_entity.pdbx_description
1 polymer ?
#
loop_
_entity_poly.entity_id
_entity_poly.type
_entity_poly.pdbx_seq_one_letter_code
_entity_poly.pdbx_strand_id
1 'polypeptide(L)'
;MARVLYQRAMQDVSERKDFTDSQSVSACNMNLEETLLGATCALGQLEAHLGNFDDAEEILTAALKKAEECFGNYHPKLGIILTCIALMYRHKAAMEQSSSLLIQEGLYRRAIEVLKAPPLEVEGVGATQSRRDILALARGRYAETLIVQQNRKTEGEKMKQWAETAWTNRRLSLAEALESFESSTKVPVIDTRISRVL
;
A
#
# COMPACT_ATOMS: atom_id res chain seq x y z
N MET A 1 9.11 20.22 -1.82
CA MET A 1 10.01 19.93 -0.66
C MET A 1 10.10 18.44 -0.35
N ALA A 2 8.98 17.71 -0.18
CA ALA A 2 8.99 16.27 0.13
C ALA A 2 9.70 15.37 -0.91
N ARG A 3 9.48 15.59 -2.21
CA ARG A 3 10.14 14.85 -3.31
C ARG A 3 11.68 14.86 -3.21
N VAL A 4 12.25 16.05 -3.05
CA VAL A 4 13.70 16.26 -2.92
C VAL A 4 14.26 15.58 -1.67
N LEU A 5 13.50 15.59 -0.56
CA LEU A 5 13.91 14.91 0.68
C LEU A 5 13.97 13.40 0.49
N TYR A 6 13.00 12.79 -0.19
CA TYR A 6 13.02 11.35 -0.47
C TYR A 6 14.14 10.96 -1.44
N GLN A 7 14.33 11.71 -2.52
CA GLN A 7 15.43 11.47 -3.47
C GLN A 7 16.79 11.55 -2.80
N ARG A 8 17.01 12.57 -1.95
CA ARG A 8 18.24 12.73 -1.18
C ARG A 8 18.45 11.58 -0.20
N ALA A 9 17.40 11.17 0.52
CA ALA A 9 17.48 10.03 1.43
C ALA A 9 17.82 8.72 0.70
N MET A 10 17.30 8.51 -0.51
CA MET A 10 17.65 7.35 -1.34
C MET A 10 19.10 7.39 -1.82
N GLN A 11 19.59 8.57 -2.21
CA GLN A 11 20.96 8.77 -2.67
C GLN A 11 21.97 8.58 -1.53
N ASP A 12 21.73 9.19 -0.37
CA ASP A 12 22.56 9.04 0.83
C ASP A 12 22.68 7.57 1.27
N VAL A 13 21.62 6.77 1.08
CA VAL A 13 21.62 5.33 1.38
C VAL A 13 22.38 4.53 0.31
N SER A 14 22.28 4.92 -0.96
CA SER A 14 23.03 4.27 -2.04
C SER A 14 24.54 4.51 -1.95
N GLU A 15 24.96 5.70 -1.49
CA GLU A 15 26.37 6.08 -1.30
C GLU A 15 27.01 5.39 -0.08
N ARG A 16 26.20 4.92 0.89
CA ARG A 16 26.67 4.19 2.09
C ARG A 16 26.92 2.69 1.87
N LYS A 17 26.99 2.21 0.63
CA LYS A 17 27.17 0.79 0.29
C LYS A 17 28.52 0.16 0.69
N ASP A 18 29.46 0.93 1.25
CA ASP A 18 30.81 0.47 1.63
C ASP A 18 30.98 0.15 3.13
N PHE A 19 30.03 -0.52 3.79
CA PHE A 19 30.22 -1.00 5.17
C PHE A 19 30.33 -2.53 5.24
N THR A 20 31.55 -3.01 5.05
CA THR A 20 32.06 -4.34 5.40
C THR A 20 32.25 -4.54 6.91
N ASP A 21 31.44 -3.90 7.76
CA ASP A 21 31.47 -4.10 9.21
C ASP A 21 30.11 -4.60 9.71
N SER A 22 29.97 -5.93 9.64
CA SER A 22 28.81 -6.72 10.07
C SER A 22 28.49 -6.63 11.58
N GLN A 23 29.23 -5.84 12.36
CA GLN A 23 29.11 -5.83 13.83
C GLN A 23 28.52 -4.55 14.42
N SER A 24 28.50 -3.42 13.71
CA SER A 24 27.91 -2.16 14.24
C SER A 24 26.44 -1.98 13.89
N VAL A 25 25.94 -2.67 12.86
CA VAL A 25 24.53 -2.60 12.41
C VAL A 25 23.57 -3.32 13.37
N SER A 26 24.07 -4.23 14.21
CA SER A 26 23.25 -5.05 15.13
C SER A 26 22.66 -4.25 16.30
N ALA A 27 23.11 -3.02 16.59
CA ALA A 27 22.65 -2.25 17.74
C ALA A 27 21.53 -1.23 17.40
N CYS A 28 21.34 -0.89 16.12
CA CYS A 28 20.26 -0.02 15.65
C CYS A 28 19.46 -0.76 14.58
N ASN A 29 18.54 -1.62 15.03
CA ASN A 29 17.61 -2.44 14.22
C ASN A 29 16.64 -1.62 13.34
N MET A 30 17.16 -0.86 12.38
CA MET A 30 16.40 -0.42 11.21
C MET A 30 17.10 -1.02 9.99
N ASN A 31 16.55 -2.12 9.47
CA ASN A 31 17.04 -2.74 8.25
C ASN A 31 17.09 -1.67 7.15
N LEU A 32 18.28 -1.29 6.72
CA LEU A 32 18.51 -0.21 5.74
C LEU A 32 17.64 -0.42 4.49
N GLU A 33 17.53 -1.66 4.04
CA GLU A 33 16.68 -2.08 2.94
C GLU A 33 15.19 -1.80 3.16
N GLU A 34 14.70 -1.96 4.39
CA GLU A 34 13.30 -1.63 4.72
C GLU A 34 13.05 -0.13 4.74
N THR A 35 14.02 0.66 5.21
CA THR A 35 13.89 2.12 5.21
C THR A 35 13.91 2.68 3.80
N LEU A 36 14.81 2.16 2.96
CA LEU A 36 14.90 2.52 1.56
C LEU A 36 13.63 2.14 0.81
N LEU A 37 13.13 0.92 1.02
CA LEU A 37 11.87 0.46 0.43
C LEU A 37 10.69 1.36 0.85
N GLY A 38 10.64 1.77 2.11
CA GLY A 38 9.63 2.71 2.58
C GLY A 38 9.72 4.08 1.95
N ALA A 39 10.93 4.63 1.80
CA ALA A 39 11.15 5.90 1.13
C ALA A 39 10.76 5.85 -0.36
N THR A 40 11.15 4.79 -1.08
CA THR A 40 10.78 4.59 -2.49
C THR A 40 9.26 4.47 -2.65
N CYS A 41 8.59 3.70 -1.79
CA CYS A 41 7.13 3.57 -1.83
C CYS A 41 6.41 4.89 -1.50
N ALA A 42 6.93 5.69 -0.56
CA ALA A 42 6.39 7.00 -0.24
C ALA A 42 6.59 8.00 -1.41
N LEU A 43 7.73 7.95 -2.09
CA LEU A 43 7.99 8.75 -3.28
C LEU A 43 7.02 8.39 -4.42
N GLY A 44 6.80 7.10 -4.68
CA GLY A 44 5.86 6.67 -5.72
C GLY A 44 4.41 7.11 -5.43
N GLN A 45 3.97 7.05 -4.16
CA GLN A 45 2.68 7.61 -3.76
C GLN A 45 2.61 9.12 -3.98
N LEU A 46 3.68 9.86 -3.65
CA LEU A 46 3.73 11.30 -3.86
C LEU A 46 3.64 11.67 -5.35
N GLU A 47 4.37 10.99 -6.23
CA GLU A 47 4.29 11.22 -7.67
C GLU A 47 2.88 10.92 -8.20
N ALA A 48 2.24 9.86 -7.70
CA ALA A 48 0.84 9.56 -8.05
C ALA A 48 -0.10 10.69 -7.64
N HIS A 49 0.10 11.30 -6.46
CA HIS A 49 -0.71 12.45 -6.01
C HIS A 49 -0.42 13.74 -6.79
N LEU A 50 0.78 13.88 -7.37
CA LEU A 50 1.12 14.99 -8.25
C LEU A 50 0.57 14.81 -9.67
N GLY A 51 -0.01 13.63 -9.99
CA GLY A 51 -0.50 13.29 -11.32
C GLY A 51 0.58 12.75 -12.27
N ASN A 52 1.81 12.54 -11.77
CA ASN A 52 2.91 11.95 -12.54
C ASN A 52 2.80 10.42 -12.50
N PHE A 53 1.78 9.89 -13.17
CA PHE A 53 1.41 8.48 -13.07
C PHE A 53 2.45 7.52 -13.64
N ASP A 54 3.14 7.90 -14.71
CA ASP A 54 4.16 7.06 -15.33
C ASP A 54 5.38 6.91 -14.41
N ASP A 55 5.86 8.02 -13.83
CA ASP A 55 6.93 8.02 -12.82
C ASP A 55 6.51 7.20 -11.58
N ALA A 56 5.25 7.37 -11.12
CA ALA A 56 4.73 6.64 -9.97
C ALA A 56 4.69 5.12 -10.22
N GLU A 57 4.28 4.70 -11.42
CA GLU A 57 4.23 3.31 -11.85
C GLU A 57 5.63 2.69 -11.87
N GLU A 58 6.62 3.37 -12.45
CA GLU A 58 8.01 2.91 -12.46
C GLU A 58 8.58 2.76 -11.05
N ILE A 59 8.40 3.78 -10.20
CA ILE A 59 8.94 3.82 -8.84
C ILE A 59 8.31 2.74 -7.96
N LEU A 60 6.98 2.59 -8.00
CA LEU A 60 6.27 1.57 -7.20
C LEU A 60 6.55 0.15 -7.71
N THR A 61 6.71 -0.04 -9.02
CA THR A 61 7.08 -1.34 -9.59
C THR A 61 8.52 -1.72 -9.22
N ALA A 62 9.44 -0.77 -9.21
CA ALA A 62 10.80 -1.00 -8.71
C ALA A 62 10.81 -1.35 -7.22
N ALA A 63 9.98 -0.68 -6.41
CA ALA A 63 9.81 -1.02 -5.00
C ALA A 63 9.26 -2.45 -4.82
N LEU A 64 8.29 -2.87 -5.64
CA LEU A 64 7.73 -4.22 -5.58
C LEU A 64 8.78 -5.29 -5.89
N LYS A 65 9.53 -5.14 -6.99
CA LYS A 65 10.61 -6.07 -7.38
C LYS A 65 11.66 -6.19 -6.29
N LYS A 66 12.08 -5.06 -5.72
CA LYS A 66 13.05 -5.06 -4.63
C LYS A 66 12.50 -5.74 -3.37
N ALA A 67 11.22 -5.56 -3.08
CA ALA A 67 10.58 -6.25 -1.96
C ALA A 67 10.48 -7.77 -2.18
N GLU A 68 10.23 -8.21 -3.42
CA GLU A 68 10.25 -9.62 -3.81
C GLU A 68 11.64 -10.24 -3.62
N GLU A 69 12.69 -9.55 -4.08
CA GLU A 69 14.08 -10.02 -3.95
C GLU A 69 14.56 -10.09 -2.50
N CYS A 70 14.27 -9.06 -1.69
CA CYS A 70 14.78 -8.99 -0.31
C CYS A 70 13.99 -9.85 0.68
N PHE A 71 12.67 -10.01 0.50
CA PHE A 71 11.81 -10.63 1.51
C PHE A 71 11.06 -11.88 1.01
N GLY A 72 11.04 -12.13 -0.30
CA GLY A 72 10.33 -13.24 -0.92
C GLY A 72 8.84 -12.97 -1.19
N ASN A 73 8.25 -13.83 -2.02
CA ASN A 73 6.94 -13.63 -2.68
C ASN A 73 5.71 -13.60 -1.75
N TYR A 74 5.86 -13.95 -0.48
CA TYR A 74 4.78 -14.01 0.51
C TYR A 74 4.99 -13.07 1.70
N HIS A 75 5.97 -12.18 1.61
CA HIS A 75 6.21 -11.24 2.69
C HIS A 75 5.13 -10.15 2.73
N PRO A 76 4.62 -9.80 3.93
CA PRO A 76 3.57 -8.79 4.06
C PRO A 76 3.82 -7.44 3.39
N LYS A 77 5.09 -7.02 3.29
CA LYS A 77 5.46 -5.75 2.63
C LYS A 77 5.06 -5.72 1.16
N LEU A 78 5.09 -6.85 0.45
CA LEU A 78 4.60 -6.91 -0.93
C LEU A 78 3.12 -6.57 -0.98
N GLY A 79 2.32 -7.11 -0.06
CA GLY A 79 0.89 -6.80 0.01
C GLY A 79 0.60 -5.32 0.27
N ILE A 80 1.44 -4.65 1.05
CA ILE A 80 1.35 -3.20 1.27
C ILE A 80 1.68 -2.45 -0.02
N ILE A 81 2.78 -2.79 -0.70
CA ILE A 81 3.20 -2.13 -1.95
C ILE A 81 2.18 -2.36 -3.08
N LEU A 82 1.64 -3.57 -3.20
CA LEU A 82 0.56 -3.89 -4.14
C LEU A 82 -0.69 -3.05 -3.88
N THR A 83 -1.01 -2.79 -2.61
CA THR A 83 -2.10 -1.88 -2.25
C THR A 83 -1.81 -0.46 -2.73
N CYS A 84 -0.57 0.03 -2.59
CA CYS A 84 -0.16 1.34 -3.11
C CYS A 84 -0.28 1.42 -4.65
N ILE A 85 0.15 0.39 -5.38
CA ILE A 85 0.05 0.34 -6.85
C ILE A 85 -1.44 0.33 -7.28
N ALA A 86 -2.28 -0.43 -6.59
CA ALA A 86 -3.72 -0.48 -6.89
C ALA A 86 -4.40 0.88 -6.68
N LEU A 87 -4.01 1.61 -5.63
CA LEU A 87 -4.49 2.97 -5.38
C LEU A 87 -3.99 3.95 -6.44
N MET A 88 -2.74 3.83 -6.90
CA MET A 88 -2.20 4.64 -7.98
C MET A 88 -3.00 4.47 -9.28
N TYR A 89 -3.24 3.22 -9.72
CA TYR A 89 -4.04 2.98 -10.94
C TYR A 89 -5.48 3.46 -10.83
N ARG A 90 -6.06 3.43 -9.62
CA ARG A 90 -7.37 4.03 -9.37
C ARG A 90 -7.31 5.54 -9.54
N HIS A 91 -6.29 6.19 -8.98
CA HIS A 91 -6.11 7.63 -9.10
C HIS A 91 -5.90 8.03 -10.56
N LYS A 92 -5.07 7.29 -11.30
CA LYS A 92 -4.88 7.44 -12.75
C LYS A 92 -6.20 7.36 -13.50
N ALA A 93 -6.99 6.32 -13.26
CA ALA A 93 -8.29 6.13 -13.90
C ALA A 93 -9.30 7.24 -13.59
N ALA A 94 -9.31 7.76 -12.36
CA ALA A 94 -10.18 8.88 -12.00
C ALA A 94 -9.78 10.17 -12.74
N MET A 95 -8.49 10.53 -12.73
CA MET A 95 -7.99 11.76 -13.34
C MET A 95 -8.03 11.72 -14.87
N GLU A 96 -7.71 10.58 -15.48
CA GLU A 96 -7.70 10.40 -16.93
C GLU A 96 -9.08 10.00 -17.50
N GLN A 97 -10.09 9.83 -16.65
CA GLN A 97 -11.41 9.29 -17.01
C GLN A 97 -11.30 7.96 -17.77
N SER A 98 -10.33 7.13 -17.39
CA SER A 98 -10.02 5.85 -18.01
C SER A 98 -10.48 4.69 -17.11
N SER A 99 -10.44 3.46 -17.63
CA SER A 99 -10.82 2.28 -16.86
C SER A 99 -9.58 1.47 -16.45
N SER A 100 -9.40 1.23 -15.16
CA SER A 100 -8.33 0.35 -14.63
C SER A 100 -8.90 -0.77 -13.73
N LEU A 101 -10.19 -1.08 -13.86
CA LEU A 101 -10.92 -1.97 -12.95
C LEU A 101 -10.29 -3.36 -12.83
N LEU A 102 -9.92 -4.00 -13.95
CA LEU A 102 -9.32 -5.34 -13.95
C LEU A 102 -7.92 -5.36 -13.30
N ILE A 103 -7.13 -4.30 -13.53
CA ILE A 103 -5.81 -4.13 -12.94
C ILE A 103 -5.95 -3.96 -11.42
N GLN A 104 -6.85 -3.07 -10.98
CA GLN A 104 -7.14 -2.86 -9.56
C GLN A 104 -7.59 -4.15 -8.87
N GLU A 105 -8.54 -4.87 -9.46
CA GLU A 105 -9.01 -6.15 -8.90
C GLU A 105 -7.87 -7.16 -8.76
N GLY A 106 -7.04 -7.35 -9.79
CA GLY A 106 -5.92 -8.29 -9.74
C GLY A 106 -4.92 -7.94 -8.63
N LEU A 107 -4.57 -6.65 -8.51
CA LEU A 107 -3.66 -6.15 -7.49
C LEU A 107 -4.24 -6.31 -6.08
N TYR A 108 -5.51 -5.96 -5.85
CA TYR A 108 -6.13 -6.12 -4.54
C TYR A 108 -6.27 -7.58 -4.14
N ARG A 109 -6.65 -8.46 -5.08
CA ARG A 109 -6.72 -9.91 -4.82
C ARG A 109 -5.37 -10.44 -4.36
N ARG A 110 -4.29 -10.09 -5.06
CA ARG A 110 -2.93 -10.50 -4.68
C ARG A 110 -2.49 -9.88 -3.36
N ALA A 111 -2.81 -8.61 -3.11
CA ALA A 111 -2.48 -7.94 -1.86
C ALA A 111 -3.14 -8.63 -0.66
N ILE A 112 -4.44 -8.97 -0.77
CA ILE A 112 -5.20 -9.66 0.28
C ILE A 112 -4.64 -11.06 0.55
N GLU A 113 -4.24 -11.78 -0.51
CA GLU A 113 -3.61 -13.11 -0.40
C GLU A 113 -2.28 -13.02 0.37
N VAL A 114 -1.39 -12.12 -0.03
CA VAL A 114 -0.07 -11.94 0.60
C VAL A 114 -0.20 -11.43 2.04
N LEU A 115 -1.18 -10.56 2.31
CA LEU A 115 -1.47 -10.07 3.66
C LEU A 115 -2.08 -11.15 4.57
N LYS A 116 -2.42 -12.33 4.03
CA LYS A 116 -3.06 -13.46 4.73
C LYS A 116 -4.35 -13.05 5.43
N ALA A 117 -5.26 -12.48 4.64
CA ALA A 117 -6.53 -12.01 5.16
C ALA A 117 -7.38 -13.17 5.76
N PRO A 118 -7.96 -13.00 6.96
CA PRO A 118 -8.77 -14.05 7.58
C PRO A 118 -10.05 -14.27 6.76
N PRO A 119 -10.61 -15.50 6.73
CA PRO A 119 -11.91 -15.75 6.12
C PRO A 119 -12.98 -14.78 6.64
N LEU A 120 -13.94 -14.41 5.78
CA LEU A 120 -14.97 -13.41 6.13
C LEU A 120 -15.85 -13.85 7.31
N GLU A 121 -15.91 -15.15 7.59
CA GLU A 121 -16.73 -15.77 8.63
C GLU A 121 -16.03 -15.84 10.00
N VAL A 122 -14.71 -15.63 10.06
CA VAL A 122 -13.94 -15.71 11.29
C VAL A 122 -13.65 -14.31 11.82
N GLU A 123 -14.46 -13.87 12.79
CA GLU A 123 -14.10 -12.76 13.65
C GLU A 123 -12.87 -13.16 14.50
N GLY A 124 -11.71 -12.60 14.16
CA GLY A 124 -10.81 -12.15 15.22
C GLY A 124 -9.40 -12.72 15.36
N VAL A 125 -8.89 -13.68 14.56
CA VAL A 125 -7.60 -14.34 14.94
C VAL A 125 -6.47 -14.35 13.89
N GLY A 126 -6.66 -13.81 12.68
CA GLY A 126 -5.69 -14.05 11.59
C GLY A 126 -4.63 -12.99 11.28
N ALA A 127 -4.97 -11.69 11.38
CA ALA A 127 -4.07 -10.64 10.91
C ALA A 127 -3.24 -10.10 12.08
N THR A 128 -1.92 -10.16 11.97
CA THR A 128 -1.02 -9.46 12.90
C THR A 128 -1.52 -8.02 13.05
N GLN A 129 -1.90 -7.62 14.26
CA GLN A 129 -2.51 -6.31 14.59
C GLN A 129 -1.79 -5.13 13.92
N SER A 130 -0.49 -5.27 13.65
CA SER A 130 0.35 -4.28 12.98
C SER A 130 -0.07 -3.91 11.55
N ARG A 131 -0.78 -4.77 10.81
CA ARG A 131 -1.09 -4.56 9.37
C ARG A 131 -2.58 -4.50 9.06
N ARG A 132 -3.40 -4.47 10.11
CA ARG A 132 -4.87 -4.57 10.03
C ARG A 132 -5.48 -3.39 9.26
N ASP A 133 -4.95 -2.17 9.43
CA ASP A 133 -5.43 -0.98 8.74
C ASP A 133 -5.24 -1.08 7.22
N ILE A 134 -4.08 -1.56 6.77
CA ILE A 134 -3.81 -1.76 5.33
C ILE A 134 -4.69 -2.86 4.76
N LEU A 135 -4.88 -3.95 5.51
CA LEU A 135 -5.74 -5.03 5.07
C LEU A 135 -7.21 -4.58 4.95
N ALA A 136 -7.70 -3.80 5.92
CA ALA A 136 -9.02 -3.18 5.87
C ALA A 136 -9.14 -2.24 4.66
N LEU A 137 -8.14 -1.41 4.39
CA LEU A 137 -8.11 -0.55 3.20
C LEU A 137 -8.17 -1.37 1.90
N ALA A 138 -7.32 -2.38 1.76
CA ALA A 138 -7.25 -3.23 0.58
C ALA A 138 -8.58 -3.97 0.35
N ARG A 139 -9.21 -4.51 1.41
CA ARG A 139 -10.54 -5.14 1.31
C ARG A 139 -11.65 -4.16 1.01
N GLY A 140 -11.64 -2.97 1.61
CA GLY A 140 -12.62 -1.92 1.32
C GLY A 140 -12.56 -1.46 -0.13
N ARG A 141 -11.35 -1.24 -0.66
CA ARG A 141 -11.14 -0.90 -2.07
C ARG A 141 -11.50 -2.06 -3.00
N TYR A 142 -11.15 -3.29 -2.63
CA TYR A 142 -11.55 -4.47 -3.40
C TYR A 142 -13.08 -4.59 -3.47
N ALA A 143 -13.77 -4.39 -2.35
CA ALA A 143 -15.21 -4.38 -2.29
C ALA A 143 -15.84 -3.39 -3.27
N GLU A 144 -15.29 -2.17 -3.40
CA GLU A 144 -15.78 -1.19 -4.38
C GLU A 144 -15.62 -1.70 -5.82
N THR A 145 -14.51 -2.35 -6.14
CA THR A 145 -14.32 -2.96 -7.48
C THR A 145 -15.32 -4.09 -7.76
N LEU A 146 -15.74 -4.83 -6.73
CA LEU A 146 -16.72 -5.91 -6.84
C LEU A 146 -18.16 -5.41 -6.89
N ILE A 147 -18.50 -4.36 -6.15
CA ILE A 147 -19.85 -3.80 -6.09
C ILE A 147 -20.27 -3.24 -7.46
N VAL A 148 -19.32 -2.69 -8.22
CA VAL A 148 -19.54 -2.26 -9.61
C VAL A 148 -19.91 -3.44 -10.51
N GLN A 149 -19.43 -4.65 -10.20
CA GLN A 149 -19.77 -5.88 -10.91
C GLN A 149 -21.07 -6.47 -10.35
N GLN A 150 -22.20 -6.28 -11.04
CA GLN A 150 -23.53 -6.71 -10.56
C GLN A 150 -23.58 -8.15 -10.03
N ASN A 151 -22.84 -9.08 -10.65
CA ASN A 151 -22.78 -10.49 -10.26
C ASN A 151 -22.07 -10.76 -8.93
N ARG A 152 -21.24 -9.83 -8.44
CA ARG A 152 -20.40 -9.99 -7.24
C ARG A 152 -20.68 -8.94 -6.16
N LYS A 153 -21.81 -8.25 -6.28
CA LYS A 153 -22.22 -7.19 -5.35
C LYS A 153 -22.32 -7.68 -3.90
N THR A 154 -22.92 -8.85 -3.69
CA THR A 154 -23.09 -9.44 -2.35
C THR A 154 -21.77 -9.82 -1.69
N GLU A 155 -20.78 -10.27 -2.47
CA GLU A 155 -19.42 -10.53 -2.01
C GLU A 155 -18.73 -9.22 -1.61
N GLY A 156 -18.86 -8.19 -2.46
CA GLY A 156 -18.32 -6.86 -2.18
C GLY A 156 -18.91 -6.24 -0.89
N GLU A 157 -20.22 -6.33 -0.68
CA GLU A 157 -20.87 -5.82 0.54
C GLU A 157 -20.33 -6.49 1.81
N LYS A 158 -20.14 -7.82 1.79
CA LYS A 158 -19.52 -8.55 2.91
C LYS A 158 -18.09 -8.11 3.17
N MET A 159 -17.30 -7.92 2.12
CA MET A 159 -15.91 -7.43 2.23
C MET A 159 -15.84 -6.01 2.77
N LYS A 160 -16.78 -5.14 2.38
CA LYS A 160 -16.90 -3.78 2.89
C LYS A 160 -17.26 -3.76 4.37
N GLN A 161 -18.27 -4.53 4.78
CA GLN A 161 -18.66 -4.65 6.19
C GLN A 161 -17.49 -5.15 7.05
N TRP A 162 -16.77 -6.17 6.57
CA TRP A 162 -15.58 -6.65 7.25
C TRP A 162 -14.52 -5.55 7.37
N ALA A 163 -14.25 -4.79 6.30
CA ALA A 163 -13.27 -3.71 6.32
C ALA A 163 -13.61 -2.63 7.35
N GLU A 164 -14.90 -2.25 7.46
CA GLU A 164 -15.38 -1.28 8.45
C GLU A 164 -15.15 -1.76 9.88
N THR A 165 -15.44 -3.04 10.17
CA THR A 165 -15.17 -3.62 11.52
C THR A 165 -13.68 -3.83 11.79
N ALA A 166 -12.88 -4.04 10.74
CA ALA A 166 -11.45 -4.28 10.85
C ALA A 166 -10.65 -2.99 11.00
N TRP A 167 -11.19 -1.84 10.58
CA TRP A 167 -10.51 -0.56 10.60
C TRP A 167 -10.26 -0.05 12.02
N THR A 168 -9.00 0.21 12.38
CA THR A 168 -8.61 0.64 13.74
C THR A 168 -7.93 2.01 13.78
N ASN A 169 -7.86 2.71 12.65
CA ASN A 169 -7.20 4.01 12.58
C ASN A 169 -8.04 5.08 13.31
N ARG A 170 -7.42 5.75 14.29
CA ARG A 170 -8.06 6.80 15.09
C ARG A 170 -8.06 8.17 14.42
N ARG A 171 -7.17 8.39 13.43
CA ARG A 171 -6.96 9.72 12.81
C ARG A 171 -7.78 9.92 11.54
N LEU A 172 -8.19 8.83 10.92
CA LEU A 172 -8.87 8.78 9.63
C LEU A 172 -9.90 7.66 9.68
N SER A 173 -11.15 7.93 9.32
CA SER A 173 -12.17 6.90 9.14
C SER A 173 -11.93 6.11 7.85
N LEU A 174 -12.48 4.90 7.75
CA LEU A 174 -12.38 4.12 6.52
C LEU A 174 -13.06 4.85 5.36
N ALA A 175 -14.18 5.54 5.58
CA ALA A 175 -14.86 6.32 4.56
C ALA A 175 -13.95 7.41 3.99
N GLU A 176 -13.30 8.21 4.85
CA GLU A 176 -12.33 9.24 4.41
C GLU A 176 -11.11 8.62 3.70
N ALA A 177 -10.66 7.43 4.13
CA ALA A 177 -9.57 6.72 3.44
C ALA A 177 -10.00 6.15 2.08
N LEU A 178 -11.30 5.91 1.90
CA LEU A 178 -11.93 5.43 0.67
C LEU A 178 -12.46 6.55 -0.24
N GLU A 179 -12.55 7.79 0.25
CA GLU A 179 -13.02 8.92 -0.55
C GLU A 179 -12.16 9.15 -1.79
N SER A 180 -12.79 9.72 -2.82
CA SER A 180 -12.11 10.12 -4.05
C SER A 180 -11.29 11.37 -3.77
N PHE A 181 -10.09 11.45 -4.34
CA PHE A 181 -9.15 12.54 -4.07
C PHE A 181 -9.67 13.93 -4.49
N GLU A 182 -10.64 13.99 -5.40
CA GLU A 182 -11.27 15.24 -5.85
C GLU A 182 -12.08 15.95 -4.75
N SER A 183 -12.58 15.21 -3.75
CA SER A 183 -13.41 15.77 -2.66
C SER A 183 -12.71 15.81 -1.31
N SER A 184 -11.54 15.19 -1.16
CA SER A 184 -10.88 15.02 0.13
C SER A 184 -9.87 16.12 0.44
N THR A 185 -9.92 16.66 1.66
CA THR A 185 -8.90 17.56 2.22
C THR A 185 -7.68 16.82 2.78
N LYS A 186 -7.75 15.49 2.92
CA LYS A 186 -6.69 14.64 3.45
C LYS A 186 -6.35 13.54 2.45
N VAL A 187 -5.10 13.54 1.99
CA VAL A 187 -4.57 12.53 1.07
C VAL A 187 -3.98 11.40 1.91
N PRO A 188 -4.64 10.22 2.01
CA PRO A 188 -4.11 9.11 2.80
C PRO A 188 -2.81 8.60 2.17
N VAL A 189 -1.74 8.53 2.98
CA VAL A 189 -0.45 7.96 2.56
C VAL A 189 -0.17 6.70 3.37
N ILE A 190 0.20 5.62 2.70
CA ILE A 190 0.58 4.37 3.33
C ILE A 190 2.06 4.42 3.71
N ASP A 191 2.36 4.32 5.00
CA ASP A 191 3.73 4.11 5.49
C ASP A 191 3.99 2.60 5.61
N THR A 192 4.88 2.08 4.76
CA THR A 192 5.20 0.65 4.68
C THR A 192 6.07 0.15 5.83
N ARG A 193 6.70 1.03 6.61
CA ARG A 193 7.55 0.66 7.76
C ARG A 193 6.67 0.34 8.97
N ILE A 194 5.68 1.19 9.23
CA ILE A 194 4.71 0.98 10.31
C ILE A 194 3.46 0.23 9.87
N SER A 195 3.28 0.00 8.56
CA SER A 195 2.12 -0.67 7.97
C SER A 195 0.78 -0.01 8.33
N ARG A 196 0.74 1.32 8.23
CA ARG A 196 -0.46 2.13 8.55
C ARG A 196 -0.72 3.19 7.49
N VAL A 197 -1.98 3.60 7.42
CA VAL A 197 -2.44 4.77 6.68
C VAL A 197 -2.25 6.00 7.57
N LEU A 198 -1.59 7.02 7.05
CA LEU A 198 -1.33 8.30 7.72
C LEU A 198 -2.27 9.39 7.20
#